data_AF-A0A7C6U706-F1
#
_entry.id   AF-A0A7C6U706-F1
#
_cell.length_a   1.000
_cell.length_b   1.000
_cell.length_c   1.000
_cell.angle_alpha   90.00
_cell.angle_beta   90.00
_cell.angle_gamma   90.00
#
_symmetry.space_group_name_H-M   'P 1'
#
loop_
_entity.id
_entity.type
_entity.pdbx_description
1 polymer ?
#
loop_
_entity_poly.entity_id
_entity_poly.type
_entity_poly.pdbx_seq_one_letter_code
_entity_poly.pdbx_strand_id
1 'polypeptide(L)'
;MDERTTGGDDGHARPVVLEGADPRPAASDRRRYRVRSRWIYTAVGVFMALAVLYGFDLVNSIGRVPRGTVVAGIDVGGMKTADAEQRLIRELGPKVDDEVALRAGVVSTSLDPRSVGLSVDWQGTLDRGGEQPLNPFTRFFSLFLSREVGIASIIPDARLTEFLEKLALQADFEPREGAIWFDREEVRSAIPLDGQRLQIERSRDEILAHWLDDDGVDLAVVYTPTETDADQVRALIRDIAEPAAGRDVTLLASRMRPDGTEPPVTTVTTTPPPPPAQPGQERARPPEREIEMVDPEGPDAVPIVFPRDRIGEYLSFVRNGDVLEPRFDADAAKGILEPMMAETEQEGRDATFSFSGTTASVVPAVQGRTVNWGPLLGGLPGQMTDTEGPRVMPVAYVGRDPELTTEEAEKAGIRAPVGEFTVAVGAGGGAQSMLASLAGHLVPAGESFSMADVAGTATSGVSTDAVATALFNAAYEAGAQDLVRTGRGVAHDAFPAGRDATGTSDVGFRNAQGTGLVIDAFGTGTSVTVRLWGTPEYDVRTSTSPRTDIRRPETRVLNGEGCRPEPGEDGYTVRVTRTVTRGDDTVSTDSFASTYAPVDRIECRPAPRP
;
A
#
# COMPACT_ATOMS: atom_id res chain seq x y z
N MET A 1 71.74 46.27 23.91
CA MET A 1 70.53 45.78 24.59
C MET A 1 70.11 44.50 23.88
N ASP A 2 70.93 43.46 23.98
CA ASP A 2 71.21 42.63 25.19
C ASP A 2 70.08 41.58 25.29
N GLU A 3 70.30 40.30 25.54
CA GLU A 3 71.37 39.53 26.19
C GLU A 3 71.21 38.07 25.67
N ARG A 4 72.25 37.28 25.35
CA ARG A 4 73.10 36.50 26.31
C ARG A 4 72.24 35.68 27.29
N THR A 5 72.48 34.42 27.65
CA THR A 5 73.67 33.53 27.67
C THR A 5 73.18 32.21 28.26
N THR A 6 73.47 31.04 27.66
CA THR A 6 74.49 30.04 28.06
C THR A 6 74.38 29.46 29.48
N GLY A 7 74.33 28.13 29.59
CA GLY A 7 75.46 27.30 30.07
C GLY A 7 75.01 26.53 31.32
N GLY A 8 75.52 25.40 31.79
CA GLY A 8 76.66 24.48 31.55
C GLY A 8 76.37 23.25 32.44
N ASP A 9 77.00 22.08 32.33
CA ASP A 9 78.24 21.65 33.03
C ASP A 9 78.11 20.11 33.19
N ASP A 10 79.11 19.24 33.42
CA ASP A 10 80.55 19.31 33.72
C ASP A 10 81.10 17.86 33.54
N GLY A 11 82.35 17.55 33.17
CA GLY A 11 83.61 17.67 33.93
C GLY A 11 84.39 16.35 33.70
N HIS A 12 85.72 16.17 33.74
CA HIS A 12 86.90 16.84 34.28
C HIS A 12 88.15 16.23 33.55
N ALA A 13 89.42 16.64 33.60
CA ALA A 13 90.24 17.55 34.42
C ALA A 13 91.52 17.95 33.62
N ARG A 14 92.17 19.03 34.08
CA ARG A 14 93.43 19.63 33.58
C ARG A 14 94.66 19.17 34.44
N PRO A 15 95.83 19.85 34.43
CA PRO A 15 97.04 19.50 33.66
C PRO A 15 98.29 19.39 34.58
N VAL A 16 99.51 19.25 34.04
CA VAL A 16 100.73 19.97 34.50
C VAL A 16 101.83 19.85 33.42
N VAL A 17 102.48 20.98 33.18
CA VAL A 17 103.62 21.25 32.29
C VAL A 17 104.91 20.69 32.91
N LEU A 18 105.90 20.27 32.10
CA LEU A 18 107.31 20.57 32.37
C LEU A 18 108.17 20.49 31.10
N GLU A 19 109.09 21.44 31.05
CA GLU A 19 110.04 21.84 30.03
C GLU A 19 111.28 20.92 29.98
N GLY A 20 112.05 20.95 28.88
CA GLY A 20 113.51 20.93 28.99
C GLY A 20 114.31 19.86 28.23
N ALA A 21 114.88 20.33 27.11
CA ALA A 21 116.29 20.17 26.70
C ALA A 21 116.83 18.81 26.13
N ASP A 22 117.10 18.89 24.82
CA ASP A 22 118.18 18.32 23.96
C ASP A 22 119.53 17.96 24.63
N PRO A 23 120.56 17.34 23.94
CA PRO A 23 120.63 16.85 22.55
C PRO A 23 121.31 15.47 22.32
N ARG A 24 121.04 14.94 21.10
CA ARG A 24 121.75 14.06 20.12
C ARG A 24 123.28 13.78 20.28
N PRO A 25 123.93 12.87 19.49
CA PRO A 25 123.45 11.82 18.53
C PRO A 25 124.24 10.47 18.54
N ALA A 26 123.69 9.43 17.90
CA ALA A 26 124.37 8.34 17.14
C ALA A 26 123.29 7.31 16.76
N ALA A 27 123.29 6.54 15.68
CA ALA A 27 124.05 6.44 14.46
C ALA A 27 123.13 5.64 13.50
N SER A 28 123.40 5.76 12.20
CA SER A 28 122.93 4.90 11.10
C SER A 28 122.16 3.62 11.44
N ASP A 29 120.96 3.44 10.88
CA ASP A 29 120.81 2.41 9.84
C ASP A 29 119.61 2.60 8.90
N ARG A 30 119.81 2.10 7.68
CA ARG A 30 119.02 2.30 6.46
C ARG A 30 117.79 1.39 6.40
N ARG A 31 116.67 1.96 5.93
CA ARG A 31 115.74 1.44 4.87
C ARG A 31 114.27 1.69 5.22
N ARG A 32 113.60 2.55 4.44
CA ARG A 32 112.24 2.34 3.90
C ARG A 32 111.81 3.58 3.10
N TYR A 33 112.10 3.58 1.80
CA TYR A 33 111.55 4.54 0.85
C TYR A 33 111.20 3.82 -0.45
N ARG A 34 110.05 3.12 -0.49
CA ARG A 34 109.47 2.54 -1.70
C ARG A 34 108.09 1.88 -1.47
N VAL A 35 107.00 2.66 -1.29
CA VAL A 35 105.63 2.13 -1.56
C VAL A 35 104.64 3.18 -2.08
N ARG A 36 104.84 4.49 -1.86
CA ARG A 36 103.81 5.51 -2.17
C ARG A 36 103.73 5.99 -3.64
N SER A 37 104.64 5.55 -4.51
CA SER A 37 104.64 5.89 -5.96
C SER A 37 103.88 4.87 -6.82
N ARG A 38 103.69 3.62 -6.37
CA ARG A 38 102.95 2.61 -7.14
C ARG A 38 101.48 2.97 -7.31
N TRP A 39 100.84 3.54 -6.27
CA TRP A 39 99.41 3.86 -6.26
C TRP A 39 99.00 4.92 -7.29
N ILE A 40 99.85 5.92 -7.58
CA ILE A 40 99.58 6.96 -8.58
C ILE A 40 99.73 6.40 -10.01
N TYR A 41 100.78 5.61 -10.29
CA TYR A 41 100.93 4.95 -11.58
C TYR A 41 99.84 3.89 -11.82
N THR A 42 99.38 3.18 -10.78
CA THR A 42 98.18 2.34 -10.91
C THR A 42 96.92 3.16 -11.09
N ALA A 43 96.74 4.32 -10.45
CA ALA A 43 95.53 5.14 -10.63
C ALA A 43 95.46 5.76 -12.04
N VAL A 44 96.58 6.27 -12.57
CA VAL A 44 96.67 6.78 -13.95
C VAL A 44 96.56 5.64 -14.96
N GLY A 45 97.19 4.49 -14.69
CA GLY A 45 97.06 3.29 -15.52
C GLY A 45 95.63 2.76 -15.55
N VAL A 46 94.94 2.77 -14.42
CA VAL A 46 93.52 2.40 -14.31
C VAL A 46 92.65 3.44 -15.01
N PHE A 47 92.90 4.73 -14.88
CA PHE A 47 92.13 5.77 -15.58
C PHE A 47 92.30 5.69 -17.11
N MET A 48 93.53 5.52 -17.60
CA MET A 48 93.79 5.31 -19.03
C MET A 48 93.18 4.01 -19.53
N ALA A 49 93.26 2.92 -18.75
CA ALA A 49 92.59 1.67 -19.08
C ALA A 49 91.06 1.85 -19.13
N LEU A 50 90.45 2.56 -18.17
CA LEU A 50 89.02 2.87 -18.16
C LEU A 50 88.61 3.80 -19.30
N ALA A 51 89.44 4.77 -19.70
CA ALA A 51 89.18 5.65 -20.84
C ALA A 51 89.27 4.89 -22.17
N VAL A 52 90.23 3.98 -22.32
CA VAL A 52 90.33 3.07 -23.48
C VAL A 52 89.15 2.10 -23.51
N LEU A 53 88.76 1.54 -22.37
CA LEU A 53 87.58 0.68 -22.25
C LEU A 53 86.28 1.43 -22.55
N TYR A 54 86.15 2.68 -22.10
CA TYR A 54 85.01 3.54 -22.39
C TYR A 54 84.95 3.94 -23.87
N GLY A 55 86.10 4.29 -24.48
CA GLY A 55 86.17 4.57 -25.92
C GLY A 55 85.86 3.34 -26.77
N PHE A 56 86.36 2.17 -26.38
CA PHE A 56 86.02 0.89 -27.01
C PHE A 56 84.53 0.55 -26.85
N ASP A 57 83.97 0.76 -25.66
CA ASP A 57 82.55 0.55 -25.39
C ASP A 57 81.65 1.48 -26.22
N LEU A 58 82.04 2.75 -26.36
CA LEU A 58 81.32 3.74 -27.16
C LEU A 58 81.25 3.29 -28.62
N VAL A 59 82.39 2.92 -29.21
CA VAL A 59 82.46 2.44 -30.61
C VAL A 59 81.73 1.10 -30.78
N ASN A 60 81.86 0.17 -29.85
CA ASN A 60 81.24 -1.15 -29.93
C ASN A 60 79.70 -1.10 -29.74
N SER A 61 79.17 -0.03 -29.13
CA SER A 61 77.73 0.17 -28.92
C SER A 61 76.98 0.83 -30.08
N ILE A 62 77.68 1.34 -31.10
CA ILE A 62 77.07 2.02 -32.25
C ILE A 62 76.23 1.02 -33.06
N GLY A 63 74.98 1.37 -33.35
CA GLY A 63 74.06 0.53 -34.12
C GLY A 63 73.52 -0.70 -33.36
N ARG A 64 73.58 -0.67 -32.02
CA ARG A 64 73.02 -1.71 -31.15
C ARG A 64 71.91 -1.14 -30.28
N VAL A 65 70.97 -2.01 -29.92
CA VAL A 65 69.89 -1.68 -28.98
C VAL A 65 70.51 -1.38 -27.61
N PRO A 66 70.03 -0.35 -26.88
CA PRO A 66 70.56 -0.03 -25.57
C PRO A 66 70.58 -1.22 -24.62
N ARG A 67 71.65 -1.36 -23.83
CA ARG A 67 71.78 -2.44 -22.85
C ARG A 67 70.74 -2.34 -21.76
N GLY A 68 70.26 -3.50 -21.31
CA GLY A 68 69.17 -3.61 -20.35
C GLY A 68 67.77 -3.46 -20.96
N THR A 69 67.64 -3.22 -22.27
CA THR A 69 66.33 -3.14 -22.94
C THR A 69 65.68 -4.51 -23.04
N VAL A 70 64.50 -4.62 -22.44
CA VAL A 70 63.62 -5.77 -22.50
C VAL A 70 62.33 -5.35 -23.21
N VAL A 71 61.87 -6.14 -24.18
CA VAL A 71 60.60 -5.91 -24.88
C VAL A 71 59.69 -7.10 -24.61
N ALA A 72 58.56 -6.87 -23.92
CA ALA A 72 57.60 -7.90 -23.53
C ALA A 72 58.27 -9.17 -22.93
N GLY A 73 59.18 -8.96 -21.96
CA GLY A 73 59.92 -10.03 -21.30
C GLY A 73 61.15 -10.59 -22.04
N ILE A 74 61.45 -10.15 -23.27
CA ILE A 74 62.59 -10.63 -24.08
C ILE A 74 63.75 -9.63 -24.02
N ASP A 75 64.92 -10.10 -23.55
CA ASP A 75 66.15 -9.29 -23.51
C ASP A 75 66.76 -9.14 -24.91
N VAL A 76 66.70 -7.91 -25.43
CA VAL A 76 67.29 -7.51 -26.72
C VAL A 76 68.47 -6.55 -26.55
N GLY A 77 68.84 -6.26 -25.30
CA GLY A 77 69.85 -5.26 -24.98
C GLY A 77 71.25 -5.65 -25.45
N GLY A 78 71.96 -4.74 -26.12
CA GLY A 78 73.32 -4.97 -26.62
C GLY A 78 73.41 -5.82 -27.90
N MET A 79 72.28 -6.25 -28.47
CA MET A 79 72.21 -6.87 -29.79
C MET A 79 72.28 -5.81 -30.89
N LYS A 80 72.72 -6.19 -32.10
CA LYS A 80 72.54 -5.33 -33.28
C LYS A 80 71.05 -5.21 -33.55
N THR A 81 70.59 -4.05 -34.00
CA THR A 81 69.16 -3.78 -34.24
C THR A 81 68.50 -4.83 -35.14
N ALA A 82 69.17 -5.25 -36.22
CA ALA A 82 68.67 -6.30 -37.12
C ALA A 82 68.59 -7.70 -36.48
N ASP A 83 69.52 -8.04 -35.58
CA ASP A 83 69.52 -9.34 -34.88
C ASP A 83 68.46 -9.36 -33.77
N ALA A 84 68.26 -8.21 -33.09
CA ALA A 84 67.18 -8.01 -32.11
C ALA A 84 65.80 -8.13 -32.77
N GLU A 85 65.61 -7.51 -33.94
CA GLU A 85 64.38 -7.62 -34.73
C GLU A 85 64.07 -9.08 -35.09
N GLN A 86 65.03 -9.84 -35.62
CA GLN A 86 64.83 -11.26 -35.94
C GLN A 86 64.52 -12.11 -34.70
N ARG A 87 65.09 -11.76 -33.54
CA ARG A 87 64.79 -12.43 -32.28
C ARG A 87 63.36 -12.18 -31.83
N LEU A 88 62.90 -10.92 -31.88
CA LEU A 88 61.53 -10.55 -31.54
C LEU A 88 60.53 -11.21 -32.49
N ILE A 89 60.78 -11.22 -33.80
CA ILE A 89 59.94 -11.91 -34.79
C ILE A 89 59.84 -13.41 -34.49
N ARG A 90 60.93 -14.05 -34.04
CA ARG A 90 60.93 -15.50 -33.77
C ARG A 90 60.19 -15.85 -32.47
N GLU A 91 60.40 -15.06 -31.43
CA GLU A 91 59.87 -15.36 -30.09
C GLU A 91 58.44 -14.83 -29.89
N LEU A 92 58.08 -13.66 -30.47
CA LEU A 92 56.75 -13.06 -30.38
C LEU A 92 55.90 -13.22 -31.64
N GLY A 93 56.49 -13.61 -32.78
CA GLY A 93 55.74 -13.80 -34.03
C GLY A 93 54.51 -14.72 -33.90
N PRO A 94 54.59 -15.87 -33.21
CA PRO A 94 53.40 -16.70 -32.97
C PRO A 94 52.33 -15.99 -32.16
N LYS A 95 52.69 -15.25 -31.10
CA LYS A 95 51.76 -14.51 -30.25
C LYS A 95 51.07 -13.34 -30.99
N VAL A 96 51.75 -12.76 -31.97
CA VAL A 96 51.21 -11.71 -32.84
C VAL A 96 50.08 -12.21 -33.75
N ASP A 97 50.05 -13.52 -34.01
CA ASP A 97 49.05 -14.16 -34.87
C ASP A 97 47.90 -14.81 -34.08
N ASP A 98 47.98 -14.82 -32.75
CA ASP A 98 46.94 -15.40 -31.90
C ASP A 98 45.69 -14.51 -31.86
N GLU A 99 44.52 -15.14 -31.71
CA GLU A 99 43.27 -14.40 -31.55
C GLU A 99 43.26 -13.66 -30.21
N VAL A 100 42.91 -12.37 -30.25
CA VAL A 100 42.85 -11.51 -29.07
C VAL A 100 41.45 -11.57 -28.48
N ALA A 101 41.33 -12.00 -27.23
CA ALA A 101 40.07 -11.94 -26.51
C ALA A 101 39.73 -10.48 -26.17
N LEU A 102 38.61 -9.98 -26.68
CA LEU A 102 38.08 -8.66 -26.38
C LEU A 102 36.87 -8.76 -25.46
N ARG A 103 36.82 -7.95 -24.41
CA ARG A 103 35.70 -7.88 -23.46
C ARG A 103 35.08 -6.49 -23.49
N ALA A 104 33.87 -6.40 -24.03
CA ALA A 104 33.03 -5.20 -24.01
C ALA A 104 31.97 -5.35 -22.90
N GLY A 105 32.35 -5.06 -21.66
CA GLY A 105 31.48 -5.25 -20.50
C GLY A 105 31.04 -6.71 -20.34
N VAL A 106 29.77 -7.00 -20.60
CA VAL A 106 29.19 -8.35 -20.49
C VAL A 106 29.32 -9.20 -21.77
N VAL A 107 29.80 -8.62 -22.86
CA VAL A 107 29.97 -9.29 -24.15
C VAL A 107 31.45 -9.58 -24.39
N SER A 108 31.79 -10.85 -24.61
CA SER A 108 33.13 -11.28 -25.01
C SER A 108 33.14 -11.68 -26.48
N THR A 109 34.15 -11.24 -27.22
CA THR A 109 34.38 -11.63 -28.62
C THR A 109 35.87 -11.88 -28.86
N SER A 110 36.23 -12.55 -29.95
CA SER A 110 37.63 -12.67 -30.37
C SER A 110 37.91 -11.77 -31.58
N LEU A 111 39.09 -11.17 -31.61
CA LEU A 111 39.60 -10.37 -32.71
C LEU A 111 40.79 -11.09 -33.32
N ASP A 112 40.70 -11.42 -34.61
CA ASP A 112 41.86 -11.83 -35.41
C ASP A 112 42.66 -10.58 -35.81
N PRO A 113 43.90 -10.38 -35.32
CA PRO A 113 44.74 -9.23 -35.66
C PRO A 113 44.95 -9.04 -37.16
N ARG A 114 45.06 -10.14 -37.93
CA ARG A 114 45.32 -10.08 -39.38
C ARG A 114 44.12 -9.55 -40.15
N SER A 115 42.91 -9.87 -39.69
CA SER A 115 41.67 -9.45 -40.33
C SER A 115 41.51 -7.90 -40.34
N VAL A 116 41.95 -7.25 -39.25
CA VAL A 116 41.93 -5.79 -39.10
C VAL A 116 43.23 -5.11 -39.55
N GLY A 117 44.26 -5.89 -39.92
CA GLY A 117 45.56 -5.38 -40.33
C GLY A 117 46.41 -4.86 -39.18
N LEU A 118 46.17 -5.37 -37.96
CA LEU A 118 46.99 -5.11 -36.79
C LEU A 118 48.31 -5.87 -36.91
N SER A 119 49.40 -5.15 -36.76
CA SER A 119 50.75 -5.70 -36.86
C SER A 119 51.71 -4.95 -35.94
N VAL A 120 52.81 -5.60 -35.59
CA VAL A 120 53.89 -4.99 -34.81
C VAL A 120 54.89 -4.31 -35.74
N ASP A 121 55.21 -3.05 -35.44
CA ASP A 121 56.35 -2.33 -35.99
C ASP A 121 57.60 -2.63 -35.17
N TRP A 122 58.33 -3.67 -35.58
CA TRP A 122 59.54 -4.10 -34.89
C TRP A 122 60.64 -3.03 -34.92
N GLN A 123 60.75 -2.25 -36.00
CA GLN A 123 61.73 -1.18 -36.10
C GLN A 123 61.36 0.00 -35.18
N GLY A 124 60.12 0.47 -35.24
CA GLY A 124 59.62 1.52 -34.35
C GLY A 124 59.63 1.13 -32.88
N THR A 125 59.51 -0.15 -32.55
CA THR A 125 59.66 -0.68 -31.19
C THR A 125 61.10 -0.54 -30.68
N LEU A 126 62.09 -0.88 -31.52
CA LEU A 126 63.51 -0.77 -31.18
C LEU A 126 63.97 0.69 -31.13
N ASP A 127 63.43 1.55 -32.00
CA ASP A 127 63.71 2.99 -32.03
C ASP A 127 63.19 3.70 -30.76
N ARG A 128 62.10 3.21 -30.16
CA ARG A 128 61.61 3.67 -28.85
C ARG A 128 62.53 3.34 -27.68
N GLY A 129 63.40 2.35 -27.84
CA GLY A 129 64.49 2.08 -26.90
C GLY A 129 65.47 3.24 -26.77
N GLY A 130 65.55 4.10 -27.79
CA GLY A 130 66.42 5.28 -27.85
C GLY A 130 67.89 4.94 -28.07
N GLU A 131 68.75 5.97 -27.99
CA GLU A 131 70.20 5.78 -28.10
C GLU A 131 70.83 5.41 -26.76
N GLN A 132 71.96 4.68 -26.80
CA GLN A 132 72.69 4.32 -25.59
C GLN A 132 73.21 5.59 -24.87
N PRO A 133 73.00 5.76 -23.55
CA PRO A 133 73.38 6.98 -22.83
C PRO A 133 74.88 7.28 -22.93
N LEU A 134 75.25 8.56 -23.03
CA LEU A 134 76.65 9.03 -23.11
C LEU A 134 77.32 9.25 -21.74
N ASN A 135 76.59 9.07 -20.63
CA ASN A 135 77.15 9.25 -19.29
C ASN A 135 77.81 7.92 -18.82
N PRO A 136 79.09 7.92 -18.40
CA PRO A 136 79.82 6.70 -18.06
C PRO A 136 79.23 5.93 -16.87
N PHE A 137 78.61 6.61 -15.90
CA PHE A 137 77.98 5.95 -14.75
C PHE A 137 76.67 5.26 -15.15
N THR A 138 75.82 5.90 -15.95
CA THR A 138 74.54 5.31 -16.37
C THR A 138 74.75 4.14 -17.33
N ARG A 139 75.77 4.19 -18.20
CA ARG A 139 76.18 3.04 -19.02
C ARG A 139 76.61 1.86 -18.18
N PHE A 140 77.41 2.09 -17.13
CA PHE A 140 77.83 1.03 -16.23
C PHE A 140 76.64 0.41 -15.48
N PHE A 141 75.71 1.21 -14.97
CA PHE A 141 74.53 0.69 -14.28
C PHE A 141 73.50 0.03 -15.23
N SER A 142 73.43 0.43 -16.50
CA SER A 142 72.59 -0.22 -17.53
C SER A 142 73.01 -1.67 -17.85
N LEU A 143 74.17 -2.13 -17.36
CA LEU A 143 74.55 -3.54 -17.41
C LEU A 143 73.80 -4.41 -16.38
N PHE A 144 73.24 -3.78 -15.35
CA PHE A 144 72.61 -4.45 -14.22
C PHE A 144 71.13 -4.09 -14.06
N LEU A 145 70.69 -2.97 -14.64
CA LEU A 145 69.31 -2.50 -14.59
C LEU A 145 68.62 -2.82 -15.91
N SER A 146 67.48 -3.50 -15.83
CA SER A 146 66.58 -3.71 -16.96
C SER A 146 65.63 -2.52 -17.12
N ARG A 147 65.30 -2.18 -18.36
CA ARG A 147 64.27 -1.21 -18.73
C ARG A 147 63.33 -1.88 -19.72
N GLU A 148 62.06 -1.85 -19.41
CA GLU A 148 61.02 -2.34 -20.30
C GLU A 148 60.62 -1.29 -21.33
N VAL A 149 60.50 -1.70 -22.59
CA VAL A 149 60.08 -0.86 -23.71
C VAL A 149 58.84 -1.51 -24.32
N GLY A 150 57.73 -0.76 -24.37
CA GLY A 150 56.48 -1.23 -24.96
C GLY A 150 56.61 -1.49 -26.46
N ILE A 151 55.67 -2.25 -27.03
CA ILE A 151 55.66 -2.61 -28.45
C ILE A 151 55.00 -1.51 -29.28
N ALA A 152 55.49 -1.29 -30.50
CA ALA A 152 54.88 -0.41 -31.49
C ALA A 152 53.91 -1.17 -32.35
N SER A 153 52.66 -0.75 -32.36
CA SER A 153 51.61 -1.34 -33.18
C SER A 153 51.25 -0.38 -34.30
N ILE A 154 51.14 -0.92 -35.51
CA ILE A 154 50.62 -0.22 -36.68
C ILE A 154 49.28 -0.86 -37.02
N ILE A 155 48.24 -0.03 -37.10
CA ILE A 155 46.91 -0.43 -37.55
C ILE A 155 46.37 0.60 -38.55
N PRO A 156 45.70 0.17 -39.64
CA PRO A 156 44.85 1.04 -40.44
C PRO A 156 43.58 1.46 -39.69
N ASP A 157 43.45 2.74 -39.36
CA ASP A 157 42.36 3.33 -38.57
C ASP A 157 40.97 2.84 -38.98
N ALA A 158 40.65 2.84 -40.27
CA ALA A 158 39.31 2.53 -40.75
C ALA A 158 38.83 1.08 -40.49
N ARG A 159 39.72 0.08 -40.54
CA ARG A 159 39.32 -1.34 -40.43
C ARG A 159 38.99 -1.73 -39.00
N LEU A 160 39.78 -1.24 -38.04
CA LEU A 160 39.52 -1.47 -36.63
C LEU A 160 38.25 -0.71 -36.19
N THR A 161 38.06 0.53 -36.66
CA THR A 161 36.82 1.26 -36.42
C THR A 161 35.60 0.53 -36.97
N GLU A 162 35.64 0.02 -38.21
CA GLU A 162 34.52 -0.74 -38.79
C GLU A 162 34.21 -2.02 -38.00
N PHE A 163 35.23 -2.72 -37.50
CA PHE A 163 35.04 -3.87 -36.63
C PHE A 163 34.38 -3.47 -35.30
N LEU A 164 34.88 -2.42 -34.65
CA LEU A 164 34.33 -1.90 -33.40
C LEU A 164 32.90 -1.36 -33.57
N GLU A 165 32.57 -0.75 -34.71
CA GLU A 165 31.20 -0.32 -35.03
C GLU A 165 30.25 -1.51 -35.18
N LYS A 166 30.69 -2.59 -35.87
CA LYS A 166 29.90 -3.84 -35.96
C LYS A 166 29.74 -4.50 -34.59
N LEU A 167 30.78 -4.49 -33.77
CA LEU A 167 30.73 -4.97 -32.40
C LEU A 167 29.77 -4.13 -31.55
N ALA A 168 29.80 -2.80 -31.69
CA ALA A 168 28.90 -1.89 -30.99
C ALA A 168 27.42 -2.18 -31.33
N LEU A 169 27.08 -2.54 -32.59
CA LEU A 169 25.70 -2.93 -32.93
C LEU A 169 25.19 -4.18 -32.19
N GLN A 170 26.09 -5.04 -31.70
CA GLN A 170 25.74 -6.24 -30.94
C GLN A 170 25.91 -6.04 -29.43
N ALA A 171 26.87 -5.21 -29.03
CA ALA A 171 27.24 -4.96 -27.65
C ALA A 171 26.46 -3.81 -27.01
N ASP A 172 25.99 -2.83 -27.80
CA ASP A 172 25.25 -1.67 -27.28
C ASP A 172 23.78 -2.04 -27.08
N PHE A 173 23.27 -1.77 -25.88
CA PHE A 173 21.85 -1.94 -25.56
C PHE A 173 21.41 -0.92 -24.51
N GLU A 174 20.13 -0.57 -24.56
CA GLU A 174 19.52 0.34 -23.58
C GLU A 174 19.34 -0.36 -22.22
N PRO A 175 19.32 0.39 -21.10
CA PRO A 175 19.07 -0.16 -19.78
C PRO A 175 17.75 -0.94 -19.76
N ARG A 176 17.78 -2.14 -19.19
CA ARG A 176 16.59 -2.95 -19.00
C ARG A 176 16.22 -2.96 -17.54
N GLU A 177 15.03 -2.46 -17.29
CA GLU A 177 14.54 -2.28 -15.94
C GLU A 177 14.09 -3.58 -15.27
N GLY A 178 14.24 -3.61 -13.94
CA GLY A 178 13.84 -4.73 -13.10
C GLY A 178 12.33 -4.79 -12.90
N ALA A 179 11.78 -6.01 -12.84
CA ALA A 179 10.36 -6.23 -12.56
C ALA A 179 10.14 -7.57 -11.84
N ILE A 180 9.11 -7.63 -11.00
CA ILE A 180 8.63 -8.86 -10.35
C ILE A 180 7.13 -8.93 -10.59
N TRP A 181 6.64 -10.08 -11.05
CA TRP A 181 5.21 -10.33 -11.24
C TRP A 181 4.88 -11.79 -10.92
N PHE A 182 3.59 -12.07 -10.81
CA PHE A 182 3.08 -13.41 -10.54
C PHE A 182 2.35 -13.95 -11.76
N ASP A 183 2.64 -15.20 -12.10
CA ASP A 183 1.85 -16.01 -13.03
C ASP A 183 1.19 -17.13 -12.23
N ARG A 184 -0.07 -16.88 -11.82
CA ARG A 184 -0.73 -17.62 -10.74
C ARG A 184 0.14 -17.63 -9.48
N GLU A 185 0.44 -18.80 -8.91
CA GLU A 185 1.34 -18.93 -7.76
C GLU A 185 2.85 -18.94 -8.12
N GLU A 186 3.25 -18.83 -9.38
CA GLU A 186 4.68 -18.76 -9.76
C GLU A 186 5.21 -17.33 -9.77
N VAL A 187 6.33 -17.11 -9.07
CA VAL A 187 7.07 -15.85 -9.12
C VAL A 187 7.87 -15.77 -10.42
N ARG A 188 7.70 -14.68 -11.15
CA ARG A 188 8.48 -14.34 -12.34
C ARG A 188 9.20 -13.02 -12.11
N SER A 189 10.39 -12.90 -12.69
CA SER A 189 11.20 -11.69 -12.53
C SER A 189 12.07 -11.41 -13.73
N ALA A 190 12.32 -10.12 -13.96
CA ALA A 190 13.40 -9.63 -14.80
C ALA A 190 14.41 -8.92 -13.90
N ILE A 191 15.66 -9.39 -13.88
CA ILE A 191 16.74 -8.72 -13.16
C ILE A 191 17.19 -7.51 -13.99
N PRO A 192 17.33 -6.32 -13.38
CA PRO A 192 17.77 -5.13 -14.10
C PRO A 192 19.17 -5.33 -14.67
N LEU A 193 19.38 -4.76 -15.86
CA LEU A 193 20.68 -4.79 -16.54
C LEU A 193 21.00 -3.37 -17.04
N ASP A 194 22.07 -2.80 -16.49
CA ASP A 194 22.59 -1.50 -16.91
C ASP A 194 22.87 -1.47 -18.41
N GLY A 195 22.46 -0.38 -19.06
CA GLY A 195 22.73 -0.19 -20.47
C GLY A 195 24.23 0.01 -20.68
N GLN A 196 24.75 -0.43 -21.81
CA GLN A 196 26.15 -0.18 -22.17
C GLN A 196 26.28 0.42 -23.56
N ARG A 197 27.29 1.29 -23.72
CA ARG A 197 27.70 1.84 -24.99
C ARG A 197 29.21 1.76 -25.14
N LEU A 198 29.67 1.11 -26.21
CA LEU A 198 31.08 0.98 -26.55
C LEU A 198 31.66 2.35 -26.95
N GLN A 199 32.77 2.73 -26.32
CA GLN A 199 33.53 3.92 -26.69
C GLN A 199 34.57 3.54 -27.74
N ILE A 200 34.21 3.63 -29.02
CA ILE A 200 35.05 3.18 -30.15
C ILE A 200 36.47 3.74 -30.06
N GLU A 201 36.62 5.06 -29.89
CA GLU A 201 37.93 5.71 -29.86
C GLU A 201 38.80 5.26 -28.68
N ARG A 202 38.23 5.20 -27.47
CA ARG A 202 38.99 4.74 -26.29
C ARG A 202 39.30 3.23 -26.36
N SER A 203 38.35 2.44 -26.82
CA SER A 203 38.52 0.99 -26.99
C SER A 203 39.62 0.66 -28.00
N ARG A 204 39.77 1.50 -29.02
CA ARG A 204 40.87 1.42 -29.97
C ARG A 204 42.22 1.63 -29.28
N ASP A 205 42.34 2.64 -28.44
CA ASP A 205 43.56 2.92 -27.70
C ASP A 205 43.92 1.76 -26.75
N GLU A 206 42.92 1.17 -26.07
CA GLU A 206 43.13 0.00 -25.21
C GLU A 206 43.60 -1.23 -26.00
N ILE A 207 43.01 -1.50 -27.18
CA ILE A 207 43.47 -2.58 -28.06
C ILE A 207 44.91 -2.33 -28.48
N LEU A 208 45.25 -1.12 -28.94
CA LEU A 208 46.61 -0.79 -29.36
C LEU A 208 47.66 -0.96 -28.25
N ALA A 209 47.27 -0.70 -27.00
CA ALA A 209 48.15 -0.80 -25.85
C ALA A 209 48.32 -2.25 -25.33
N HIS A 210 47.24 -3.03 -25.34
CA HIS A 210 47.12 -4.26 -24.53
C HIS A 210 46.84 -5.55 -25.34
N TRP A 211 46.73 -5.50 -26.67
CA TRP A 211 46.36 -6.69 -27.47
C TRP A 211 47.36 -7.86 -27.43
N LEU A 212 48.59 -7.64 -26.95
CA LEU A 212 49.60 -8.69 -26.76
C LEU A 212 49.67 -9.20 -25.31
N ASP A 213 48.80 -8.70 -24.43
CA ASP A 213 48.71 -9.14 -23.04
C ASP A 213 48.01 -10.50 -22.97
N ASP A 214 48.49 -11.37 -22.08
CA ASP A 214 48.01 -12.75 -21.98
C ASP A 214 46.54 -12.85 -21.47
N ASP A 215 46.02 -11.80 -20.84
CA ASP A 215 44.66 -11.75 -20.24
C ASP A 215 43.58 -11.16 -21.20
N GLY A 216 43.96 -10.78 -22.42
CA GLY A 216 43.09 -10.10 -23.39
C GLY A 216 42.86 -8.62 -23.10
N VAL A 217 41.97 -7.98 -23.86
CA VAL A 217 41.73 -6.52 -23.80
C VAL A 217 40.32 -6.21 -23.30
N ASP A 218 40.24 -5.40 -22.25
CA ASP A 218 39.00 -4.80 -21.78
C ASP A 218 38.69 -3.52 -22.56
N LEU A 219 37.62 -3.53 -23.34
CA LEU A 219 37.21 -2.39 -24.15
C LEU A 219 36.55 -1.33 -23.28
N ALA A 220 36.80 -0.06 -23.62
CA ALA A 220 36.22 1.06 -22.92
C ALA A 220 34.71 1.15 -23.21
N VAL A 221 33.89 0.92 -22.19
CA VAL A 221 32.43 1.05 -22.24
C VAL A 221 31.95 2.14 -21.28
N VAL A 222 30.86 2.82 -21.65
CA VAL A 222 30.14 3.70 -20.74
C VAL A 222 28.82 3.04 -20.37
N TYR A 223 28.59 2.89 -19.07
CA TYR A 223 27.35 2.34 -18.53
C TYR A 223 26.32 3.44 -18.30
N THR A 224 25.07 3.12 -18.61
CA THR A 224 23.90 3.89 -18.19
C THR A 224 23.21 3.09 -17.10
N PRO A 225 23.21 3.56 -15.84
CA PRO A 225 22.63 2.80 -14.73
C PRO A 225 21.13 2.62 -14.93
N THR A 226 20.63 1.46 -14.54
CA THR A 226 19.19 1.22 -14.37
C THR A 226 18.65 2.01 -13.18
N GLU A 227 17.37 2.36 -13.22
CA GLU A 227 16.72 2.97 -12.06
C GLU A 227 16.54 1.94 -10.95
N THR A 228 16.23 0.68 -11.31
CA THR A 228 16.03 -0.39 -10.33
C THR A 228 17.34 -1.11 -10.01
N ASP A 229 17.66 -1.28 -8.74
CA ASP A 229 18.84 -2.01 -8.30
C ASP A 229 18.66 -3.55 -8.33
N ALA A 230 19.69 -4.26 -8.81
CA ALA A 230 19.65 -5.71 -8.96
C ALA A 230 19.67 -6.47 -7.62
N ASP A 231 20.37 -5.94 -6.61
CA ASP A 231 20.41 -6.54 -5.27
C ASP A 231 19.06 -6.35 -4.56
N GLN A 232 18.42 -5.19 -4.73
CA GLN A 232 17.08 -4.92 -4.25
C GLN A 232 16.04 -5.88 -4.85
N VAL A 233 16.02 -6.08 -6.17
CA VAL A 233 15.09 -7.03 -6.82
C VAL A 233 15.29 -8.44 -6.27
N ARG A 234 16.54 -8.89 -6.13
CA ARG A 234 16.85 -10.20 -5.54
C ARG A 234 16.41 -10.31 -4.08
N ALA A 235 16.54 -9.24 -3.30
CA ALA A 235 16.05 -9.20 -1.92
C ALA A 235 14.52 -9.29 -1.85
N LEU A 236 13.80 -8.55 -2.68
CA LEU A 236 12.32 -8.58 -2.73
C LEU A 236 11.78 -9.95 -3.14
N ILE A 237 12.44 -10.63 -4.09
CA ILE A 237 12.09 -12.00 -4.47
C ILE A 237 12.22 -12.93 -3.26
N ARG A 238 13.38 -12.92 -2.60
CA ARG A 238 13.69 -13.80 -1.45
C ARG A 238 12.84 -13.51 -0.21
N ASP A 239 12.63 -12.24 0.09
CA ASP A 239 12.05 -11.81 1.39
C ASP A 239 10.53 -11.62 1.32
N ILE A 240 9.97 -11.41 0.12
CA ILE A 240 8.54 -11.11 -0.05
C ILE A 240 7.88 -12.02 -1.07
N ALA A 241 8.34 -12.03 -2.34
CA ALA A 241 7.61 -12.70 -3.42
C ALA A 241 7.54 -14.22 -3.25
N GLU A 242 8.69 -14.88 -3.03
CA GLU A 242 8.77 -16.33 -2.81
C GLU A 242 8.06 -16.75 -1.51
N PRO A 243 8.29 -16.10 -0.36
CA PRO A 243 7.52 -16.38 0.85
C PRO A 243 6.01 -16.24 0.64
N ALA A 244 5.55 -15.14 0.05
CA ALA A 244 4.12 -14.88 -0.17
C ALA A 244 3.48 -15.94 -1.07
N ALA A 245 4.17 -16.32 -2.14
CA ALA A 245 3.68 -17.32 -3.09
C ALA A 245 3.88 -18.77 -2.63
N GLY A 246 4.70 -19.04 -1.60
CA GLY A 246 5.22 -20.39 -1.32
C GLY A 246 4.34 -21.31 -0.46
N ARG A 247 3.52 -20.79 0.45
CA ARG A 247 2.67 -21.59 1.36
C ARG A 247 1.29 -20.96 1.55
N ASP A 248 0.29 -21.78 1.80
CA ASP A 248 -1.09 -21.35 2.05
C ASP A 248 -1.19 -20.53 3.33
N VAL A 249 -2.05 -19.50 3.30
CA VAL A 249 -2.52 -18.80 4.49
C VAL A 249 -3.94 -19.25 4.77
N THR A 250 -4.18 -19.80 5.96
CA THR A 250 -5.51 -20.19 6.42
C THR A 250 -6.09 -19.09 7.30
N LEU A 251 -7.21 -18.53 6.89
CA LEU A 251 -8.02 -17.64 7.69
C LEU A 251 -9.01 -18.50 8.47
N LEU A 252 -8.90 -18.50 9.79
CA LEU A 252 -9.74 -19.28 10.66
C LEU A 252 -10.97 -18.45 11.03
N ALA A 253 -12.00 -18.61 10.21
CA ALA A 253 -13.31 -18.04 10.42
C ALA A 253 -14.17 -18.96 11.28
N SER A 254 -15.36 -18.49 11.68
CA SER A 254 -16.25 -19.28 12.52
C SER A 254 -17.71 -19.11 12.13
N ARG A 255 -18.57 -20.09 12.39
CA ARG A 255 -20.03 -19.97 12.30
C ARG A 255 -20.61 -19.52 13.64
N MET A 256 -21.77 -18.87 13.58
CA MET A 256 -22.61 -18.65 14.75
C MET A 256 -23.14 -20.00 15.21
N ARG A 257 -23.24 -20.17 16.53
CA ARG A 257 -23.86 -21.36 17.08
C ARG A 257 -25.36 -21.35 16.79
N PRO A 258 -26.02 -22.52 16.79
CA PRO A 258 -27.47 -22.61 16.57
C PRO A 258 -28.31 -21.83 17.60
N ASP A 259 -27.76 -21.54 18.76
CA ASP A 259 -28.39 -20.73 19.82
C ASP A 259 -28.19 -19.22 19.65
N GLY A 260 -27.48 -18.79 18.60
CA GLY A 260 -27.19 -17.39 18.31
C GLY A 260 -26.03 -16.81 19.12
N THR A 261 -25.23 -17.64 19.81
CA THR A 261 -24.05 -17.18 20.55
C THR A 261 -22.76 -17.31 19.74
N GLU A 262 -21.76 -16.49 20.08
CA GLU A 262 -20.42 -16.62 19.52
C GLU A 262 -19.73 -17.92 20.02
N PRO A 263 -18.97 -18.60 19.16
CA PRO A 263 -18.16 -19.74 19.57
C PRO A 263 -17.01 -19.28 20.51
N PRO A 264 -16.62 -20.12 21.48
CA PRO A 264 -15.54 -19.81 22.40
C PRO A 264 -14.22 -19.72 21.65
N VAL A 265 -13.44 -18.70 21.99
CA VAL A 265 -12.07 -18.57 21.55
C VAL A 265 -11.14 -19.30 22.52
N THR A 266 -10.11 -19.91 21.97
CA THR A 266 -8.97 -20.47 22.69
C THR A 266 -7.76 -19.59 22.43
N THR A 267 -6.96 -19.35 23.46
CA THR A 267 -5.68 -18.68 23.33
C THR A 267 -4.64 -19.68 22.86
N VAL A 268 -4.11 -19.47 21.64
CA VAL A 268 -3.03 -20.26 21.08
C VAL A 268 -1.74 -19.44 21.17
N THR A 269 -0.75 -19.99 21.86
CA THR A 269 0.59 -19.41 21.91
C THR A 269 1.33 -19.73 20.60
N THR A 270 1.64 -18.71 19.82
CA THR A 270 2.41 -18.81 18.58
C THR A 270 3.75 -18.12 18.76
N THR A 271 4.81 -18.64 18.16
CA THR A 271 6.09 -17.90 18.09
C THR A 271 6.16 -17.25 16.72
N PRO A 272 6.23 -15.90 16.62
CA PRO A 272 6.46 -15.25 15.34
C PRO A 272 7.82 -15.69 14.75
N PRO A 273 8.03 -15.56 13.43
CA PRO A 273 9.31 -15.90 12.83
C PRO A 273 10.43 -15.03 13.44
N PRO A 274 11.59 -15.61 13.78
CA PRO A 274 12.76 -14.83 14.19
C PRO A 274 13.13 -13.85 13.08
N PRO A 275 13.51 -12.61 13.43
CA PRO A 275 13.99 -11.66 12.44
C PRO A 275 15.20 -12.24 11.69
N PRO A 276 15.44 -11.83 10.43
CA PRO A 276 16.60 -12.28 9.67
C PRO A 276 17.87 -12.08 10.48
N ALA A 277 18.70 -13.12 10.55
CA ALA A 277 19.92 -13.11 11.36
C ALA A 277 20.86 -11.99 10.87
N GLN A 278 21.24 -11.07 11.76
CA GLN A 278 22.31 -10.11 11.45
C GLN A 278 23.63 -10.86 11.34
N PRO A 279 24.51 -10.52 10.38
CA PRO A 279 25.80 -11.19 10.21
C PRO A 279 26.58 -11.22 11.53
N GLY A 280 26.85 -12.42 12.06
CA GLY A 280 27.63 -12.62 13.29
C GLY A 280 26.85 -12.57 14.61
N GLN A 281 25.52 -12.45 14.60
CA GLN A 281 24.68 -12.56 15.80
C GLN A 281 23.83 -13.84 15.81
N GLU A 282 23.71 -14.46 16.98
CA GLU A 282 22.82 -15.60 17.21
C GLU A 282 21.36 -15.15 17.15
N ARG A 283 20.48 -15.92 16.50
CA ARG A 283 19.07 -15.56 16.30
C ARG A 283 18.38 -15.41 17.66
N ALA A 284 17.94 -14.19 18.00
CA ALA A 284 17.05 -13.98 19.13
C ALA A 284 15.71 -14.68 18.84
N ARG A 285 15.31 -15.62 19.70
CA ARG A 285 13.99 -16.24 19.62
C ARG A 285 12.96 -15.18 20.04
N PRO A 286 12.08 -14.71 19.14
CA PRO A 286 11.16 -13.63 19.46
C PRO A 286 10.15 -14.11 20.52
N PRO A 287 9.59 -13.19 21.32
CA PRO A 287 8.64 -13.55 22.36
C PRO A 287 7.42 -14.25 21.77
N GLU A 288 6.95 -15.28 22.46
CA GLU A 288 5.68 -15.93 22.20
C GLU A 288 4.54 -14.90 22.18
N ARG A 289 3.66 -15.03 21.19
CA ARG A 289 2.44 -14.22 21.01
C ARG A 289 1.23 -15.11 21.22
N GLU A 290 0.39 -14.70 22.14
CA GLU A 290 -0.93 -15.29 22.34
C GLU A 290 -1.88 -14.75 21.27
N ILE A 291 -2.48 -15.65 20.50
CA ILE A 291 -3.50 -15.35 19.51
C ILE A 291 -4.79 -16.00 19.98
N GLU A 292 -5.85 -15.21 20.14
CA GLU A 292 -7.18 -15.75 20.40
C GLU A 292 -7.83 -16.17 19.08
N MET A 293 -8.25 -17.43 19.00
CA MET A 293 -8.90 -17.99 17.82
C MET A 293 -9.88 -19.08 18.19
N VAL A 294 -10.86 -19.35 17.34
CA VAL A 294 -11.74 -20.50 17.51
C VAL A 294 -10.91 -21.78 17.42
N ASP A 295 -11.30 -22.82 18.17
CA ASP A 295 -10.66 -24.14 18.08
C ASP A 295 -10.69 -24.63 16.62
N PRO A 296 -9.53 -24.83 15.94
CA PRO A 296 -9.47 -25.25 14.54
C PRO A 296 -10.13 -26.61 14.29
N GLU A 297 -10.20 -27.46 15.31
CA GLU A 297 -10.85 -28.79 15.24
C GLU A 297 -12.31 -28.74 15.72
N GLY A 298 -12.78 -27.56 16.15
CA GLY A 298 -14.12 -27.33 16.64
C GLY A 298 -15.18 -27.39 15.53
N PRO A 299 -16.44 -27.74 15.88
CA PRO A 299 -17.54 -27.87 14.91
C PRO A 299 -17.94 -26.54 14.24
N ASP A 300 -17.61 -25.42 14.90
CA ASP A 300 -17.94 -24.07 14.48
C ASP A 300 -16.82 -23.43 13.63
N ALA A 301 -15.66 -24.08 13.49
CA ALA A 301 -14.55 -23.56 12.71
C ALA A 301 -14.80 -23.64 11.19
N VAL A 302 -14.44 -22.57 10.47
CA VAL A 302 -14.50 -22.48 9.02
C VAL A 302 -13.11 -22.08 8.51
N PRO A 303 -12.24 -23.06 8.20
CA PRO A 303 -10.93 -22.76 7.65
C PRO A 303 -11.05 -22.31 6.19
N ILE A 304 -10.56 -21.11 5.90
CA ILE A 304 -10.60 -20.49 4.57
C ILE A 304 -9.17 -20.35 4.07
N VAL A 305 -8.83 -21.04 2.99
CA VAL A 305 -7.50 -20.94 2.37
C VAL A 305 -7.47 -19.72 1.46
N PHE A 306 -6.57 -18.77 1.73
CA PHE A 306 -6.43 -17.58 0.89
C PHE A 306 -5.81 -17.96 -0.47
N PRO A 307 -6.50 -17.72 -1.62
CA PRO A 307 -6.08 -18.23 -2.92
C PRO A 307 -4.73 -17.67 -3.40
N ARG A 308 -3.72 -18.54 -3.52
CA ARG A 308 -2.36 -18.18 -4.00
C ARG A 308 -2.27 -18.07 -5.51
N ASP A 309 -3.11 -18.79 -6.23
CA ASP A 309 -3.22 -18.72 -7.68
C ASP A 309 -3.71 -17.34 -8.16
N ARG A 310 -4.24 -16.52 -7.24
CA ARG A 310 -4.69 -15.14 -7.49
C ARG A 310 -3.77 -14.08 -6.88
N ILE A 311 -2.57 -14.45 -6.41
CA ILE A 311 -1.65 -13.54 -5.71
C ILE A 311 -1.28 -12.29 -6.51
N GLY A 312 -1.19 -12.39 -7.84
CA GLY A 312 -0.95 -11.23 -8.70
C GLY A 312 -2.07 -10.17 -8.69
N GLU A 313 -3.27 -10.48 -8.18
CA GLU A 313 -4.37 -9.53 -8.05
C GLU A 313 -4.24 -8.66 -6.79
N TYR A 314 -3.62 -9.17 -5.73
CA TYR A 314 -3.54 -8.47 -4.42
C TYR A 314 -2.13 -8.16 -3.95
N LEU A 315 -1.08 -8.67 -4.62
CA LEU A 315 0.31 -8.31 -4.35
C LEU A 315 1.01 -7.98 -5.67
N SER A 316 1.50 -6.75 -5.77
CA SER A 316 2.24 -6.24 -6.94
C SER A 316 3.52 -5.55 -6.50
N PHE A 317 4.47 -5.40 -7.43
CA PHE A 317 5.71 -4.67 -7.20
C PHE A 317 5.73 -3.47 -8.13
N VAL A 318 5.57 -2.28 -7.57
CA VAL A 318 5.40 -1.03 -8.32
C VAL A 318 6.66 -0.20 -8.17
N ARG A 319 7.11 0.36 -9.28
CA ARG A 319 8.25 1.28 -9.29
C ARG A 319 7.84 2.62 -8.67
N ASN A 320 8.65 3.08 -7.72
CA ASN A 320 8.58 4.41 -7.12
C ASN A 320 9.97 5.06 -7.19
N GLY A 321 10.25 5.78 -8.28
CA GLY A 321 11.60 6.27 -8.55
C GLY A 321 12.58 5.12 -8.80
N ASP A 322 13.67 5.09 -8.03
CA ASP A 322 14.73 4.08 -8.05
C ASP A 322 14.44 2.84 -7.18
N VAL A 323 13.28 2.80 -6.51
CA VAL A 323 12.89 1.72 -5.61
C VAL A 323 11.71 0.93 -6.19
N LEU A 324 11.85 -0.40 -6.19
CA LEU A 324 10.74 -1.30 -6.43
C LEU A 324 10.02 -1.58 -5.11
N GLU A 325 8.79 -1.10 -4.95
CA GLU A 325 8.02 -1.22 -3.71
C GLU A 325 6.95 -2.32 -3.79
N PRO A 326 6.84 -3.21 -2.80
CA PRO A 326 5.73 -4.15 -2.71
C PRO A 326 4.45 -3.40 -2.33
N ARG A 327 3.39 -3.58 -3.11
CA ARG A 327 2.07 -3.00 -2.88
C ARG A 327 1.04 -4.10 -2.70
N PHE A 328 0.40 -4.09 -1.53
CA PHE A 328 -0.73 -4.94 -1.22
C PHE A 328 -2.04 -4.21 -1.52
N ASP A 329 -2.89 -4.82 -2.35
CA ASP A 329 -4.23 -4.30 -2.68
C ASP A 329 -5.27 -4.96 -1.76
N ALA A 330 -5.66 -4.22 -0.71
CA ALA A 330 -6.61 -4.69 0.28
C ALA A 330 -8.03 -4.86 -0.29
N ASP A 331 -8.43 -4.04 -1.27
CA ASP A 331 -9.75 -4.12 -1.89
C ASP A 331 -9.85 -5.36 -2.79
N ALA A 332 -8.79 -5.66 -3.55
CA ALA A 332 -8.69 -6.90 -4.32
C ALA A 332 -8.73 -8.12 -3.39
N ALA A 333 -7.93 -8.14 -2.32
CA ALA A 333 -7.94 -9.22 -1.34
C ALA A 333 -9.32 -9.40 -0.69
N LYS A 334 -10.01 -8.30 -0.33
CA LYS A 334 -11.37 -8.34 0.20
C LYS A 334 -12.35 -8.96 -0.82
N GLY A 335 -12.30 -8.54 -2.08
CA GLY A 335 -13.19 -9.08 -3.13
C GLY A 335 -13.02 -10.59 -3.37
N ILE A 336 -11.86 -11.16 -3.02
CA ILE A 336 -11.63 -12.61 -3.03
C ILE A 336 -12.24 -13.28 -1.79
N LEU A 337 -12.01 -12.69 -0.60
CA LEU A 337 -12.36 -13.29 0.68
C LEU A 337 -13.83 -13.15 1.05
N GLU A 338 -14.48 -12.04 0.69
CA GLU A 338 -15.88 -11.75 1.00
C GLU A 338 -16.86 -12.86 0.57
N PRO A 339 -16.85 -13.36 -0.69
CA PRO A 339 -17.71 -14.48 -1.05
C PRO A 339 -17.36 -15.79 -0.34
N MET A 340 -16.10 -15.99 0.07
CA MET A 340 -15.68 -17.18 0.81
C MET A 340 -16.11 -17.14 2.28
N MET A 341 -16.26 -15.94 2.84
CA MET A 341 -16.66 -15.70 4.23
C MET A 341 -18.16 -15.45 4.40
N ALA A 342 -18.92 -15.40 3.31
CA ALA A 342 -20.35 -15.05 3.33
C ALA A 342 -21.19 -15.95 4.27
N GLU A 343 -20.88 -17.24 4.37
CA GLU A 343 -21.58 -18.15 5.30
C GLU A 343 -21.24 -17.91 6.78
N THR A 344 -20.20 -17.13 7.05
CA THR A 344 -19.74 -16.79 8.39
C THR A 344 -20.28 -15.45 8.87
N GLU A 345 -20.85 -14.65 7.98
CA GLU A 345 -21.55 -13.41 8.35
C GLU A 345 -23.03 -13.66 8.57
N GLN A 346 -23.66 -12.80 9.38
CA GLN A 346 -25.09 -12.86 9.63
C GLN A 346 -25.68 -11.46 9.62
N GLU A 347 -26.73 -11.26 8.82
CA GLU A 347 -27.47 -10.01 8.81
C GLU A 347 -28.26 -9.88 10.12
N GLY A 348 -28.03 -8.79 10.85
CA GLY A 348 -28.77 -8.48 12.05
C GLY A 348 -30.18 -8.03 11.72
N ARG A 349 -31.16 -8.49 12.51
CA ARG A 349 -32.57 -8.13 12.39
C ARG A 349 -33.16 -7.87 13.75
N ASP A 350 -33.90 -6.78 13.87
CA ASP A 350 -34.59 -6.46 15.11
C ASP A 350 -35.74 -7.44 15.35
N ALA A 351 -36.13 -7.59 16.63
CA ALA A 351 -37.36 -8.27 16.96
C ALA A 351 -38.54 -7.50 16.36
N THR A 352 -39.56 -8.23 15.94
CA THR A 352 -40.76 -7.67 15.34
C THR A 352 -42.00 -8.38 15.85
N PHE A 353 -43.17 -7.92 15.47
CA PHE A 353 -44.45 -8.45 15.92
C PHE A 353 -45.22 -8.98 14.70
N SER A 354 -45.72 -10.20 14.82
CA SER A 354 -46.64 -10.78 13.85
C SER A 354 -48.05 -10.80 14.43
N PHE A 355 -49.01 -10.35 13.62
CA PHE A 355 -50.41 -10.24 14.01
C PHE A 355 -51.27 -11.26 13.26
N SER A 356 -52.04 -12.07 13.98
CA SER A 356 -52.97 -13.04 13.40
C SER A 356 -54.29 -13.03 14.15
N GLY A 357 -55.37 -12.69 13.44
CA GLY A 357 -56.70 -12.54 14.04
C GLY A 357 -56.69 -11.51 15.17
N THR A 358 -56.84 -11.98 16.40
CA THR A 358 -56.87 -11.18 17.64
C THR A 358 -55.65 -11.41 18.55
N THR A 359 -54.62 -12.12 18.05
CA THR A 359 -53.41 -12.45 18.81
C THR A 359 -52.16 -11.87 18.17
N ALA A 360 -51.25 -11.37 19.01
CA ALA A 360 -49.91 -10.94 18.63
C ALA A 360 -48.86 -11.94 19.13
N SER A 361 -47.79 -12.14 18.35
CA SER A 361 -46.60 -12.91 18.76
C SER A 361 -45.33 -12.18 18.36
N VAL A 362 -44.27 -12.37 19.15
CA VAL A 362 -42.94 -11.82 18.87
C VAL A 362 -42.25 -12.71 17.85
N VAL A 363 -41.71 -12.08 16.81
CA VAL A 363 -40.72 -12.66 15.91
C VAL A 363 -39.34 -12.29 16.51
N PRO A 364 -38.53 -13.27 16.93
CA PRO A 364 -37.27 -13.00 17.60
C PRO A 364 -36.29 -12.17 16.76
N ALA A 365 -35.51 -11.34 17.45
CA ALA A 365 -34.36 -10.66 16.86
C ALA A 365 -33.28 -11.68 16.44
N VAL A 366 -32.52 -11.31 15.43
CA VAL A 366 -31.34 -12.05 14.96
C VAL A 366 -30.13 -11.15 15.18
N GLN A 367 -29.16 -11.61 15.97
CA GLN A 367 -27.92 -10.87 16.16
C GLN A 367 -27.14 -10.80 14.84
N GLY A 368 -26.72 -9.59 14.46
CA GLY A 368 -25.91 -9.39 13.27
C GLY A 368 -24.43 -9.53 13.59
N ARG A 369 -23.65 -9.97 12.62
CA ARG A 369 -22.19 -9.88 12.68
C ARG A 369 -21.58 -9.81 11.28
N THR A 370 -20.50 -9.06 11.16
CA THR A 370 -19.72 -8.94 9.93
C THR A 370 -18.23 -9.09 10.24
N VAL A 371 -17.43 -9.46 9.24
CA VAL A 371 -15.99 -9.59 9.38
C VAL A 371 -15.36 -8.23 9.68
N ASN A 372 -14.44 -8.18 10.64
CA ASN A 372 -13.63 -7.01 10.92
C ASN A 372 -12.50 -6.88 9.88
N TRP A 373 -12.84 -6.38 8.70
CA TRP A 373 -11.96 -6.35 7.52
C TRP A 373 -10.65 -5.57 7.73
N GLY A 374 -10.67 -4.46 8.47
CA GLY A 374 -9.50 -3.58 8.62
C GLY A 374 -8.29 -4.29 9.23
N PRO A 375 -8.40 -4.81 10.47
CA PRO A 375 -7.33 -5.58 11.11
C PRO A 375 -6.94 -6.85 10.33
N LEU A 376 -7.92 -7.56 9.75
CA LEU A 376 -7.67 -8.77 8.97
C LEU A 376 -6.77 -8.49 7.76
N LEU A 377 -7.15 -7.50 6.93
CA LEU A 377 -6.40 -7.13 5.72
C LEU A 377 -5.07 -6.46 6.07
N GLY A 378 -5.00 -5.71 7.17
CA GLY A 378 -3.75 -5.10 7.64
C GLY A 378 -2.71 -6.13 8.12
N GLY A 379 -3.15 -7.27 8.66
CA GLY A 379 -2.26 -8.35 9.11
C GLY A 379 -1.81 -9.31 7.99
N LEU A 380 -2.55 -9.37 6.88
CA LEU A 380 -2.36 -10.38 5.83
C LEU A 380 -0.97 -10.35 5.16
N PRO A 381 -0.37 -9.19 4.82
CA PRO A 381 0.97 -9.16 4.21
C PRO A 381 2.06 -9.76 5.11
N GLY A 382 1.97 -9.50 6.42
CA GLY A 382 2.88 -10.07 7.41
C GLY A 382 2.73 -11.59 7.50
N GLN A 383 1.49 -12.09 7.46
CA GLN A 383 1.25 -13.53 7.50
C GLN A 383 1.68 -14.26 6.22
N MET A 384 1.48 -13.64 5.06
CA MET A 384 1.90 -14.19 3.77
C MET A 384 3.43 -14.34 3.69
N THR A 385 4.18 -13.46 4.33
CA THR A 385 5.66 -13.49 4.31
C THR A 385 6.26 -14.29 5.46
N ASP A 386 5.44 -14.81 6.38
CA ASP A 386 5.90 -15.65 7.49
C ASP A 386 6.37 -17.03 6.99
N THR A 387 7.66 -17.30 7.07
CA THR A 387 8.27 -18.57 6.63
C THR A 387 8.47 -19.58 7.75
N GLU A 388 8.47 -19.15 9.01
CA GLU A 388 8.80 -20.01 10.16
C GLU A 388 7.59 -20.29 11.07
N GLY A 389 6.62 -19.38 11.12
CA GLY A 389 5.42 -19.48 11.95
C GLY A 389 4.24 -20.24 11.30
N PRO A 390 3.16 -20.45 12.09
CA PRO A 390 1.91 -20.97 11.56
C PRO A 390 1.26 -19.93 10.65
N ARG A 391 0.93 -20.32 9.41
CA ARG A 391 0.19 -19.47 8.46
C ARG A 391 -1.31 -19.51 8.71
N VAL A 392 -1.69 -19.19 9.94
CA VAL A 392 -3.09 -19.20 10.38
C VAL A 392 -3.41 -17.85 10.99
N MET A 393 -4.45 -17.18 10.50
CA MET A 393 -4.94 -15.92 11.08
C MET A 393 -6.36 -16.09 11.62
N PRO A 394 -6.65 -15.65 12.85
CA PRO A 394 -8.03 -15.57 13.30
C PRO A 394 -8.81 -14.52 12.50
N VAL A 395 -10.05 -14.84 12.17
CA VAL A 395 -11.00 -13.85 11.66
C VAL A 395 -11.82 -13.32 12.82
N ALA A 396 -11.69 -12.02 13.08
CA ALA A 396 -12.51 -11.32 14.07
C ALA A 396 -13.79 -10.79 13.43
N TYR A 397 -14.84 -10.68 14.23
CA TYR A 397 -16.14 -10.16 13.81
C TYR A 397 -16.49 -8.89 14.60
N VAL A 398 -17.31 -8.04 13.99
CA VAL A 398 -17.98 -6.93 14.66
C VAL A 398 -19.45 -7.30 14.77
N GLY A 399 -19.94 -7.45 16.00
CA GLY A 399 -21.35 -7.68 16.28
C GLY A 399 -22.17 -6.40 16.05
N ARG A 400 -23.40 -6.58 15.56
CA ARG A 400 -24.44 -5.56 15.55
C ARG A 400 -25.60 -6.07 16.38
N ASP A 401 -25.75 -5.49 17.56
CA ASP A 401 -26.89 -5.78 18.41
C ASP A 401 -28.17 -5.22 17.77
N PRO A 402 -29.30 -5.94 17.90
CA PRO A 402 -30.58 -5.46 17.42
C PRO A 402 -31.01 -4.23 18.22
N GLU A 403 -31.64 -3.27 17.55
CA GLU A 403 -32.19 -2.06 18.17
C GLU A 403 -33.36 -2.38 19.09
N LEU A 404 -34.13 -3.42 18.74
CA LEU A 404 -35.13 -4.04 19.62
C LEU A 404 -34.78 -5.51 19.83
N THR A 405 -34.39 -5.87 21.04
CA THR A 405 -34.10 -7.27 21.39
C THR A 405 -35.37 -8.09 21.54
N THR A 406 -35.25 -9.43 21.42
CA THR A 406 -36.37 -10.35 21.69
C THR A 406 -36.92 -10.18 23.11
N GLU A 407 -36.04 -10.01 24.10
CA GLU A 407 -36.43 -9.83 25.50
C GLU A 407 -37.24 -8.53 25.69
N GLU A 408 -36.82 -7.42 25.08
CA GLU A 408 -37.54 -6.15 25.14
C GLU A 408 -38.90 -6.23 24.44
N ALA A 409 -38.98 -6.90 23.28
CA ALA A 409 -40.23 -7.11 22.55
C ALA A 409 -41.22 -7.97 23.36
N GLU A 410 -40.75 -9.02 24.04
CA GLU A 410 -41.58 -9.84 24.93
C GLU A 410 -42.06 -9.04 26.15
N LYS A 411 -41.16 -8.25 26.75
CA LYS A 411 -41.47 -7.36 27.87
C LYS A 411 -42.43 -6.23 27.50
N ALA A 412 -42.48 -5.84 26.23
CA ALA A 412 -43.45 -4.87 25.73
C ALA A 412 -44.90 -5.35 25.87
N GLY A 413 -45.17 -6.64 26.03
CA GLY A 413 -46.49 -7.14 26.44
C GLY A 413 -47.59 -6.98 25.38
N ILE A 414 -47.26 -7.10 24.10
CA ILE A 414 -48.21 -6.95 22.99
C ILE A 414 -49.01 -8.24 22.83
N ARG A 415 -50.34 -8.20 23.04
CA ARG A 415 -51.18 -9.41 23.13
C ARG A 415 -52.41 -9.39 22.23
N ALA A 416 -53.14 -8.27 22.20
CA ALA A 416 -54.45 -8.15 21.56
C ALA A 416 -54.65 -6.73 20.98
N PRO A 417 -55.59 -6.54 20.04
CA PRO A 417 -55.94 -5.20 19.59
C PRO A 417 -56.63 -4.44 20.73
N VAL A 418 -56.18 -3.22 20.99
CA VAL A 418 -56.73 -2.35 22.04
C VAL A 418 -57.46 -1.14 21.46
N GLY A 419 -57.22 -0.80 20.20
CA GLY A 419 -58.00 0.20 19.45
C GLY A 419 -57.86 -0.01 17.95
N GLU A 420 -58.91 0.24 17.18
CA GLU A 420 -58.91 0.04 15.73
C GLU A 420 -59.87 1.03 15.07
N PHE A 421 -59.45 1.68 13.99
CA PHE A 421 -60.35 2.53 13.23
C PHE A 421 -60.09 2.45 11.73
N THR A 422 -61.19 2.43 10.97
CA THR A 422 -61.17 2.34 9.51
C THR A 422 -61.89 3.53 8.90
N VAL A 423 -61.20 4.25 8.02
CA VAL A 423 -61.76 5.33 7.21
C VAL A 423 -62.01 4.80 5.80
N ALA A 424 -63.23 4.94 5.29
CA ALA A 424 -63.63 4.47 3.95
C ALA A 424 -63.16 5.43 2.83
N VAL A 425 -61.85 5.69 2.79
CA VAL A 425 -61.16 6.48 1.77
C VAL A 425 -59.97 5.67 1.26
N GLY A 426 -59.81 5.59 -0.06
CA GLY A 426 -58.68 4.90 -0.68
C GLY A 426 -57.33 5.52 -0.36
N ALA A 427 -56.33 4.69 -0.09
CA ALA A 427 -54.97 5.11 0.21
C ALA A 427 -54.19 5.38 -1.09
N GLY A 428 -54.10 6.66 -1.48
CA GLY A 428 -53.20 7.13 -2.54
C GLY A 428 -51.72 7.12 -2.12
N GLY A 429 -50.79 7.43 -3.04
CA GLY A 429 -49.34 7.26 -2.84
C GLY A 429 -48.77 7.89 -1.57
N GLY A 430 -49.14 9.15 -1.25
CA GLY A 430 -48.70 9.81 -0.01
C GLY A 430 -49.21 9.12 1.26
N ALA A 431 -50.47 8.66 1.26
CA ALA A 431 -51.04 7.92 2.37
C ALA A 431 -50.40 6.54 2.53
N GLN A 432 -50.11 5.83 1.43
CA GLN A 432 -49.40 4.55 1.46
C GLN A 432 -48.00 4.70 2.07
N SER A 433 -47.28 5.77 1.72
CA SER A 433 -45.98 6.06 2.33
C SER A 433 -46.09 6.29 3.83
N MET A 434 -47.08 7.07 4.29
CA MET A 434 -47.29 7.30 5.72
C MET A 434 -47.63 6.01 6.47
N LEU A 435 -48.51 5.17 5.91
CA LEU A 435 -48.89 3.89 6.52
C LEU A 435 -47.69 2.94 6.65
N ALA A 436 -46.83 2.89 5.63
CA ALA A 436 -45.62 2.08 5.67
C ALA A 436 -44.65 2.52 6.77
N SER A 437 -44.51 3.83 7.02
CA SER A 437 -43.69 4.35 8.12
C SER A 437 -44.29 4.07 9.51
N LEU A 438 -45.61 4.03 9.61
CA LEU A 438 -46.31 3.78 10.87
C LEU A 438 -46.34 2.29 11.23
N ALA A 439 -46.45 1.40 10.24
CA ALA A 439 -46.61 -0.02 10.45
C ALA A 439 -45.41 -0.65 11.19
N GLY A 440 -45.69 -1.35 12.29
CA GLY A 440 -44.70 -1.99 13.15
C GLY A 440 -44.07 -1.07 14.20
N HIS A 441 -44.40 0.22 14.23
CA HIS A 441 -43.80 1.14 15.18
C HIS A 441 -44.23 0.83 16.63
N LEU A 442 -43.25 0.58 17.50
CA LEU A 442 -43.43 0.34 18.93
C LEU A 442 -43.40 1.66 19.69
N VAL A 443 -44.45 1.93 20.47
CA VAL A 443 -44.55 3.02 21.43
C VAL A 443 -44.41 2.42 22.84
N PRO A 444 -43.26 2.57 23.50
CA PRO A 444 -43.04 2.01 24.83
C PRO A 444 -44.04 2.51 25.88
N ALA A 445 -44.16 1.78 26.98
CA ALA A 445 -44.98 2.20 28.12
C ALA A 445 -44.47 3.53 28.70
N GLY A 446 -45.37 4.51 28.88
CA GLY A 446 -45.08 5.84 29.41
C GLY A 446 -44.66 6.88 28.37
N GLU A 447 -44.27 6.45 27.16
CA GLU A 447 -43.74 7.31 26.09
C GLU A 447 -44.83 7.97 25.25
N SER A 448 -44.45 9.05 24.57
CA SER A 448 -45.31 9.78 23.63
C SER A 448 -44.95 9.44 22.19
N PHE A 449 -45.97 9.45 21.34
CA PHE A 449 -45.88 9.23 19.90
C PHE A 449 -46.25 10.51 19.15
N SER A 450 -45.56 10.78 18.04
CA SER A 450 -45.86 11.85 17.08
C SER A 450 -45.86 11.28 15.66
N MET A 451 -46.97 11.46 14.95
CA MET A 451 -47.09 11.08 13.54
C MET A 451 -46.14 11.91 12.67
N ALA A 452 -45.98 13.20 12.99
CA ALA A 452 -45.10 14.09 12.25
C ALA A 452 -43.63 13.62 12.31
N ASP A 453 -43.17 13.09 13.45
CA ASP A 453 -41.80 12.59 13.60
C ASP A 453 -41.58 11.25 12.87
N VAL A 454 -42.58 10.37 12.87
CA VAL A 454 -42.46 9.00 12.32
C VAL A 454 -42.79 8.92 10.82
N ALA A 455 -43.86 9.59 10.40
CA ALA A 455 -44.42 9.51 9.05
C ALA A 455 -44.46 10.85 8.30
N GLY A 456 -44.11 11.95 8.97
CA GLY A 456 -44.20 13.30 8.41
C GLY A 456 -45.63 13.86 8.37
N THR A 457 -45.75 15.07 7.83
CA THR A 457 -47.03 15.72 7.54
C THR A 457 -47.24 15.88 6.04
N ALA A 458 -48.48 15.90 5.58
CA ALA A 458 -48.84 16.19 4.20
C ALA A 458 -49.08 17.69 3.98
N THR A 459 -48.98 18.16 2.74
CA THR A 459 -49.39 19.53 2.38
C THR A 459 -50.92 19.67 2.35
N SER A 460 -51.61 18.65 1.84
CA SER A 460 -53.07 18.47 1.86
C SER A 460 -53.40 17.08 1.29
N GLY A 461 -54.61 16.57 1.54
CA GLY A 461 -55.08 15.35 0.88
C GLY A 461 -56.11 14.58 1.69
N VAL A 462 -57.21 14.16 1.04
CA VAL A 462 -58.26 13.38 1.72
C VAL A 462 -57.74 12.02 2.18
N SER A 463 -56.81 11.41 1.43
CA SER A 463 -56.20 10.12 1.81
C SER A 463 -55.22 10.24 2.98
N THR A 464 -54.45 11.32 3.07
CA THR A 464 -53.54 11.56 4.20
C THR A 464 -54.32 12.01 5.45
N ASP A 465 -55.40 12.77 5.29
CA ASP A 465 -56.38 13.02 6.35
C ASP A 465 -57.02 11.72 6.86
N ALA A 466 -57.23 10.73 5.99
CA ALA A 466 -57.75 9.42 6.38
C ALA A 466 -56.76 8.66 7.27
N VAL A 467 -55.45 8.74 7.00
CA VAL A 467 -54.39 8.17 7.87
C VAL A 467 -54.39 8.86 9.23
N ALA A 468 -54.34 10.19 9.26
CA ALA A 468 -54.37 10.96 10.51
C ALA A 468 -55.63 10.69 11.33
N THR A 469 -56.79 10.63 10.66
CA THR A 469 -58.07 10.30 11.31
C THR A 469 -58.08 8.88 11.85
N ALA A 470 -57.63 7.89 11.08
CA ALA A 470 -57.58 6.50 11.54
C ALA A 470 -56.64 6.34 12.75
N LEU A 471 -55.44 6.93 12.70
CA LEU A 471 -54.47 6.89 13.78
C LEU A 471 -54.98 7.56 15.06
N PHE A 472 -55.53 8.77 14.95
CA PHE A 472 -56.12 9.47 16.09
C PHE A 472 -57.22 8.62 16.75
N ASN A 473 -58.07 7.98 15.93
CA ASN A 473 -59.19 7.21 16.44
C ASN A 473 -58.81 5.85 17.01
N ALA A 474 -57.79 5.19 16.45
CA ALA A 474 -57.22 3.99 17.04
C ALA A 474 -56.59 4.29 18.42
N ALA A 475 -55.84 5.38 18.55
CA ALA A 475 -55.33 5.87 19.84
C ALA A 475 -56.45 6.30 20.80
N TYR A 476 -57.50 6.92 20.26
CA TYR A 476 -58.68 7.31 21.02
C TYR A 476 -59.34 6.11 21.69
N GLU A 477 -59.53 5.04 20.94
CA GLU A 477 -60.19 3.80 21.39
C GLU A 477 -59.29 2.93 22.27
N ALA A 478 -57.98 2.97 22.06
CA ALA A 478 -56.99 2.34 22.94
C ALA A 478 -56.89 2.97 24.33
N GLY A 479 -57.59 4.08 24.59
CA GLY A 479 -57.48 4.79 25.86
C GLY A 479 -56.16 5.55 26.04
N ALA A 480 -55.44 5.83 24.95
CA ALA A 480 -54.21 6.61 24.99
C ALA A 480 -54.48 8.04 25.50
N GLN A 481 -53.52 8.59 26.23
CA GLN A 481 -53.63 9.88 26.92
C GLN A 481 -53.01 11.00 26.10
N ASP A 482 -53.20 12.25 26.52
CA ASP A 482 -52.60 13.44 25.89
C ASP A 482 -52.79 13.49 24.37
N LEU A 483 -53.99 13.13 23.90
CA LEU A 483 -54.31 13.08 22.47
C LEU A 483 -54.17 14.46 21.83
N VAL A 484 -53.38 14.53 20.75
CA VAL A 484 -53.18 15.71 19.92
C VAL A 484 -53.79 15.47 18.54
N ARG A 485 -54.62 16.40 18.08
CA ARG A 485 -55.07 16.49 16.69
C ARG A 485 -55.45 17.91 16.29
N THR A 486 -55.42 18.16 14.99
CA THR A 486 -56.12 19.29 14.35
C THR A 486 -57.27 18.74 13.51
N GLY A 487 -58.48 19.26 13.67
CA GLY A 487 -59.64 18.88 12.85
C GLY A 487 -59.51 19.34 11.40
N ARG A 488 -60.22 18.69 10.47
CA ARG A 488 -60.13 18.99 9.03
C ARG A 488 -60.81 20.30 8.65
N GLY A 489 -61.80 20.73 9.44
CA GLY A 489 -62.56 21.96 9.20
C GLY A 489 -63.62 21.85 8.08
N VAL A 490 -63.67 20.71 7.38
CA VAL A 490 -64.65 20.40 6.34
C VAL A 490 -65.36 19.09 6.65
N ALA A 491 -66.69 19.09 6.62
CA ALA A 491 -67.48 17.89 6.88
C ALA A 491 -67.38 16.93 5.70
N HIS A 492 -67.34 15.62 5.98
CA HIS A 492 -67.31 14.58 4.95
C HIS A 492 -67.82 13.27 5.55
N ASP A 493 -68.69 12.55 4.84
CA ASP A 493 -69.39 11.36 5.37
C ASP A 493 -68.46 10.23 5.82
N ALA A 494 -67.34 10.04 5.12
CA ALA A 494 -66.33 9.04 5.50
C ALA A 494 -65.59 9.33 6.82
N PHE A 495 -65.77 10.52 7.42
CA PHE A 495 -65.02 10.96 8.59
C PHE A 495 -65.96 11.22 9.77
N PRO A 496 -65.65 10.70 10.97
CA PRO A 496 -66.51 10.88 12.12
C PRO A 496 -66.50 12.33 12.62
N ALA A 497 -67.68 12.96 12.68
CA ALA A 497 -67.81 14.34 13.12
C ALA A 497 -67.30 14.51 14.57
N GLY A 498 -66.40 15.47 14.79
CA GLY A 498 -65.76 15.75 16.08
C GLY A 498 -64.57 14.85 16.42
N ARG A 499 -64.24 13.87 15.57
CA ARG A 499 -63.13 12.92 15.74
C ARG A 499 -62.24 12.84 14.49
N ASP A 500 -62.48 13.69 13.50
CA ASP A 500 -61.68 13.83 12.29
C ASP A 500 -60.35 14.53 12.58
N ALA A 501 -59.30 14.15 11.86
CA ALA A 501 -57.99 14.79 11.92
C ALA A 501 -57.46 15.07 10.51
N THR A 502 -56.69 16.15 10.36
CA THR A 502 -55.99 16.42 9.10
C THR A 502 -54.57 15.86 9.13
N GLY A 503 -54.12 15.32 7.99
CA GLY A 503 -52.74 14.88 7.80
C GLY A 503 -51.75 16.04 7.61
N THR A 504 -52.22 17.28 7.61
CA THR A 504 -51.39 18.49 7.50
C THR A 504 -50.82 18.98 8.84
N SER A 505 -51.16 18.30 9.92
CA SER A 505 -50.70 18.58 11.28
C SER A 505 -50.39 17.28 12.00
N ASP A 506 -49.69 17.39 13.12
CA ASP A 506 -49.35 16.22 13.91
C ASP A 506 -50.59 15.57 14.53
N VAL A 507 -50.54 14.24 14.60
CA VAL A 507 -51.41 13.40 15.41
C VAL A 507 -50.51 12.71 16.42
N GLY A 508 -50.71 13.03 17.69
CA GLY A 508 -49.88 12.54 18.77
C GLY A 508 -50.71 11.98 19.91
N PHE A 509 -50.08 11.13 20.72
CA PHE A 509 -50.69 10.58 21.93
C PHE A 509 -49.61 10.08 22.87
N ARG A 510 -49.96 9.86 24.14
CA ARG A 510 -49.11 9.24 25.14
C ARG A 510 -49.62 7.86 25.51
N ASN A 511 -48.74 6.86 25.47
CA ASN A 511 -49.03 5.52 25.95
C ASN A 511 -48.93 5.47 27.48
N ALA A 512 -50.02 5.74 28.20
CA ALA A 512 -50.04 5.68 29.66
C ALA A 512 -50.29 4.27 30.25
N GLN A 513 -50.32 3.24 29.41
CA GLN A 513 -50.53 1.84 29.84
C GLN A 513 -49.27 1.26 30.50
N GLY A 514 -49.41 0.13 31.19
CA GLY A 514 -48.29 -0.62 31.76
C GLY A 514 -47.45 -1.37 30.72
N THR A 515 -47.97 -1.53 29.49
CA THR A 515 -47.33 -2.23 28.38
C THR A 515 -47.13 -1.32 27.17
N GLY A 516 -46.30 -1.75 26.21
CA GLY A 516 -46.13 -1.07 24.93
C GLY A 516 -47.38 -1.10 24.06
N LEU A 517 -47.37 -0.26 23.03
CA LEU A 517 -48.32 -0.27 21.93
C LEU A 517 -47.59 -0.46 20.61
N VAL A 518 -48.10 -1.28 19.71
CA VAL A 518 -47.58 -1.39 18.34
C VAL A 518 -48.62 -0.94 17.34
N ILE A 519 -48.21 -0.11 16.40
CA ILE A 519 -49.08 0.42 15.34
C ILE A 519 -49.10 -0.58 14.18
N ASP A 520 -50.29 -1.08 13.84
CA ASP A 520 -50.57 -1.91 12.66
C ASP A 520 -51.42 -1.08 11.70
N ALA A 521 -50.83 -0.63 10.60
CA ALA A 521 -51.41 0.36 9.71
C ALA A 521 -51.33 -0.11 8.25
N PHE A 522 -52.46 -0.12 7.55
CA PHE A 522 -52.52 -0.56 6.16
C PHE A 522 -53.65 0.12 5.38
N GLY A 523 -53.48 0.21 4.06
CA GLY A 523 -54.39 0.92 3.18
C GLY A 523 -54.70 0.13 1.91
N THR A 524 -55.95 0.15 1.49
CA THR A 524 -56.44 -0.45 0.25
C THR A 524 -56.84 0.64 -0.74
N GLY A 525 -57.32 0.24 -1.93
CA GLY A 525 -57.91 1.18 -2.88
C GLY A 525 -59.18 1.88 -2.37
N THR A 526 -59.78 1.43 -1.26
CA THR A 526 -61.07 1.94 -0.76
C THR A 526 -61.06 2.31 0.72
N SER A 527 -60.03 1.94 1.49
CA SER A 527 -59.99 2.20 2.93
C SER A 527 -58.58 2.39 3.46
N VAL A 528 -58.49 3.09 4.60
CA VAL A 528 -57.32 3.19 5.45
C VAL A 528 -57.69 2.62 6.82
N THR A 529 -56.90 1.69 7.34
CA THR A 529 -57.11 1.08 8.67
C THR A 529 -55.87 1.29 9.51
N VAL A 530 -56.07 1.72 10.76
CA VAL A 530 -55.02 1.76 11.78
C VAL A 530 -55.53 1.01 13.00
N ARG A 531 -54.70 0.13 13.52
CA ARG A 531 -54.95 -0.71 14.69
C ARG A 531 -53.79 -0.60 15.66
N LEU A 532 -54.08 -0.45 16.94
CA LEU A 532 -53.10 -0.47 18.00
C LEU A 532 -53.17 -1.79 18.73
N TRP A 533 -52.04 -2.48 18.83
CA TRP A 533 -51.87 -3.72 19.56
C TRP A 533 -51.19 -3.46 20.90
N GLY A 534 -51.67 -4.09 21.96
CA GLY A 534 -51.13 -3.92 23.32
C GLY A 534 -51.69 -4.98 24.28
N THR A 535 -51.70 -4.66 25.57
CA THR A 535 -52.49 -5.41 26.57
C THR A 535 -53.74 -4.61 26.92
N PRO A 536 -54.96 -5.18 26.81
CA PRO A 536 -56.18 -4.48 27.20
C PRO A 536 -56.16 -4.07 28.67
N GLU A 537 -56.15 -2.77 28.93
CA GLU A 537 -56.17 -2.20 30.29
C GLU A 537 -57.31 -1.19 30.52
N TYR A 538 -57.88 -0.63 29.45
CA TYR A 538 -58.82 0.47 29.52
C TYR A 538 -60.12 0.17 28.78
N ASP A 539 -61.21 0.74 29.29
CA ASP A 539 -62.50 0.83 28.62
C ASP A 539 -62.77 2.29 28.22
N VAL A 540 -63.19 2.51 26.98
CA VAL A 540 -63.47 3.84 26.44
C VAL A 540 -64.96 4.00 26.17
N ARG A 541 -65.57 5.06 26.72
CA ARG A 541 -66.93 5.49 26.41
C ARG A 541 -66.93 6.83 25.71
N THR A 542 -67.78 6.97 24.70
CA THR A 542 -67.89 8.18 23.88
C THR A 542 -69.28 8.76 23.98
N SER A 543 -69.38 10.09 24.09
CA SER A 543 -70.62 10.85 23.95
C SER A 543 -70.42 12.00 22.97
N THR A 544 -71.36 12.19 22.05
CA THR A 544 -71.33 13.24 21.04
C THR A 544 -72.45 14.24 21.30
N SER A 545 -72.13 15.52 21.33
CA SER A 545 -73.13 16.59 21.49
C SER A 545 -74.02 16.70 20.24
N PRO A 546 -75.22 17.27 20.37
CA PRO A 546 -75.91 17.84 19.22
C PRO A 546 -75.02 18.85 18.49
N ARG A 547 -75.30 19.07 17.20
CA ARG A 547 -74.64 20.13 16.41
C ARG A 547 -75.03 21.50 16.97
N THR A 548 -74.06 22.37 17.15
CA THR A 548 -74.21 23.75 17.64
C THR A 548 -73.64 24.75 16.62
N ASP A 549 -73.84 26.05 16.86
CA ASP A 549 -73.27 27.13 16.04
C ASP A 549 -73.55 26.98 14.54
N ILE A 550 -74.78 26.60 14.21
CA ILE A 550 -75.20 26.31 12.84
C ILE A 550 -75.05 27.57 11.97
N ARG A 551 -74.31 27.46 10.87
CA ARG A 551 -74.10 28.52 9.88
C ARG A 551 -74.72 28.09 8.55
N ARG A 552 -75.65 28.88 8.04
CA ARG A 552 -76.31 28.60 6.75
C ARG A 552 -75.34 28.83 5.58
N PRO A 553 -75.44 28.04 4.51
CA PRO A 553 -74.63 28.23 3.32
C PRO A 553 -75.02 29.49 2.56
N GLU A 554 -74.06 30.13 1.88
CA GLU A 554 -74.34 31.21 0.94
C GLU A 554 -74.76 30.63 -0.42
N THR A 555 -75.54 31.38 -1.19
CA THR A 555 -75.91 30.97 -2.56
C THR A 555 -74.95 31.62 -3.56
N ARG A 556 -74.21 30.80 -4.30
CA ARG A 556 -73.34 31.24 -5.40
C ARG A 556 -73.97 30.91 -6.73
N VAL A 557 -74.12 31.94 -7.56
CA VAL A 557 -74.65 31.80 -8.92
C VAL A 557 -73.48 31.65 -9.89
N LEU A 558 -73.41 30.52 -10.59
CA LEU A 558 -72.41 30.27 -11.62
C LEU A 558 -73.09 30.25 -13.00
N ASN A 559 -72.46 30.95 -13.96
CA ASN A 559 -72.92 31.02 -15.35
C ASN A 559 -71.96 30.24 -16.23
N GLY A 560 -72.45 29.30 -17.04
CA GLY A 560 -71.61 28.57 -17.99
C GLY A 560 -72.15 27.18 -18.36
N GLU A 561 -71.75 26.69 -19.54
CA GLU A 561 -71.97 25.30 -19.92
C GLU A 561 -71.14 24.39 -19.01
N GLY A 562 -71.81 23.44 -18.33
CA GLY A 562 -71.17 22.49 -17.42
C GLY A 562 -71.33 22.80 -15.92
N CYS A 563 -72.04 23.87 -15.54
CA CYS A 563 -72.38 24.10 -14.13
C CYS A 563 -73.26 22.97 -13.58
N ARG A 564 -72.93 22.45 -12.39
CA ARG A 564 -73.74 21.47 -11.65
C ARG A 564 -74.35 22.13 -10.40
N PRO A 565 -75.68 22.07 -10.23
CA PRO A 565 -76.31 22.63 -9.05
C PRO A 565 -75.97 21.78 -7.83
N GLU A 566 -75.64 22.44 -6.73
CA GLU A 566 -75.34 21.81 -5.45
C GLU A 566 -76.22 22.45 -4.38
N PRO A 567 -76.89 21.67 -3.50
CA PRO A 567 -77.85 22.20 -2.55
C PRO A 567 -77.22 23.03 -1.42
N GLY A 568 -75.90 22.94 -1.23
CA GLY A 568 -75.18 23.51 -0.10
C GLY A 568 -75.43 22.73 1.19
N GLU A 569 -74.56 22.92 2.17
CA GLU A 569 -74.64 22.28 3.48
C GLU A 569 -74.40 23.29 4.61
N ASP A 570 -75.15 23.15 5.70
CA ASP A 570 -74.94 23.97 6.88
C ASP A 570 -73.59 23.65 7.54
N GLY A 571 -72.84 24.68 7.89
CA GLY A 571 -71.69 24.59 8.78
C GLY A 571 -72.16 24.40 10.22
N TYR A 572 -71.34 23.77 11.05
CA TYR A 572 -71.69 23.49 12.45
C TYR A 572 -70.47 23.21 13.30
N THR A 573 -70.63 23.31 14.61
CA THR A 573 -69.68 22.83 15.61
C THR A 573 -70.24 21.58 16.29
N VAL A 574 -69.37 20.61 16.58
CA VAL A 574 -69.73 19.41 17.37
C VAL A 574 -68.64 19.14 18.39
N ARG A 575 -69.05 18.68 19.57
CA ARG A 575 -68.14 18.28 20.65
C ARG A 575 -68.29 16.80 20.94
N VAL A 576 -67.18 16.09 21.03
CA VAL A 576 -67.11 14.69 21.41
C VAL A 576 -66.37 14.58 22.73
N THR A 577 -67.01 13.95 23.72
CA THR A 577 -66.43 13.69 25.03
C THR A 577 -66.06 12.21 25.13
N ARG A 578 -64.80 11.94 25.47
CA ARG A 578 -64.26 10.63 25.79
C ARG A 578 -64.17 10.48 27.29
N THR A 579 -64.56 9.33 27.82
CA THR A 579 -64.25 8.93 29.21
C THR A 579 -63.50 7.61 29.16
N VAL A 580 -62.30 7.59 29.74
CA VAL A 580 -61.44 6.41 29.82
C VAL A 580 -61.47 5.88 31.25
N THR A 581 -61.78 4.60 31.44
CA THR A 581 -61.83 3.94 32.75
C THR A 581 -60.87 2.76 32.79
N ARG A 582 -60.32 2.49 33.97
CA ARG A 582 -59.59 1.26 34.29
C ARG A 582 -60.33 0.56 35.43
N GLY A 583 -61.12 -0.46 35.10
CA GLY A 583 -62.10 -1.00 36.05
C GLY A 583 -63.11 0.07 36.45
N ASP A 584 -63.26 0.32 37.75
CA ASP A 584 -64.20 1.33 38.27
C ASP A 584 -63.62 2.75 38.33
N ASP A 585 -62.30 2.91 38.13
CA ASP A 585 -61.62 4.20 38.24
C ASP A 585 -61.65 4.96 36.91
N THR A 586 -62.05 6.23 36.97
CA THR A 586 -61.96 7.14 35.82
C THR A 586 -60.53 7.68 35.70
N VAL A 587 -59.88 7.34 34.60
CA VAL A 587 -58.50 7.73 34.30
C VAL A 587 -58.46 9.12 33.67
N SER A 588 -59.30 9.37 32.68
CA SER A 588 -59.38 10.67 32.00
C SER A 588 -60.78 10.95 31.47
N THR A 589 -61.07 12.24 31.28
CA THR A 589 -62.23 12.70 30.52
C THR A 589 -61.78 13.82 29.60
N ASP A 590 -61.83 13.57 28.30
CA ASP A 590 -61.30 14.46 27.27
C ASP A 590 -62.44 14.97 26.40
N SER A 591 -62.35 16.22 25.97
CA SER A 591 -63.37 16.81 25.10
C SER A 591 -62.72 17.44 23.87
N PHE A 592 -63.11 16.97 22.70
CA PHE A 592 -62.64 17.47 21.41
C PHE A 592 -63.76 18.20 20.69
N ALA A 593 -63.48 19.38 20.15
CA ALA A 593 -64.42 20.14 19.34
C ALA A 593 -63.89 20.26 17.91
N SER A 594 -64.77 20.04 16.92
CA SER A 594 -64.50 20.35 15.51
C SER A 594 -65.56 21.33 15.02
N THR A 595 -65.12 22.36 14.29
CA THR A 595 -66.01 23.31 13.61
C THR A 595 -65.85 23.12 12.10
N TYR A 596 -66.98 22.95 11.42
CA TYR A 596 -67.03 22.73 9.98
C TYR A 596 -67.62 23.95 9.28
N ALA A 597 -66.96 24.40 8.22
CA ALA A 597 -67.45 25.48 7.37
C ALA A 597 -68.71 25.03 6.61
N PRO A 598 -69.67 25.94 6.34
CA PRO A 598 -70.77 25.65 5.43
C PRO A 598 -70.25 25.42 4.00
N VAL A 599 -70.96 24.61 3.23
CA VAL A 599 -70.71 24.43 1.80
C VAL A 599 -71.72 25.24 1.03
N ASP A 600 -71.26 26.18 0.20
CA ASP A 600 -72.15 27.06 -0.55
C ASP A 600 -73.11 26.29 -1.45
N ARG A 601 -74.33 26.82 -1.56
CA ARG A 601 -75.32 26.35 -2.53
C ARG A 601 -74.94 26.87 -3.92
N ILE A 602 -74.76 25.99 -4.90
CA ILE A 602 -74.49 26.38 -6.28
C ILE A 602 -75.81 26.42 -7.07
N GLU A 603 -76.14 27.61 -7.57
CA GLU A 603 -77.22 27.80 -8.55
C GLU A 603 -76.64 28.03 -9.94
N CYS A 604 -76.99 27.15 -10.87
CA CYS A 604 -76.56 27.25 -12.26
C CYS A 604 -77.52 28.11 -13.07
N ARG A 605 -76.99 29.11 -13.76
CA ARG A 605 -77.73 29.91 -14.73
C ARG A 605 -77.14 29.75 -16.13
N PRO A 606 -77.97 29.85 -17.18
CA PRO A 606 -77.47 29.85 -18.55
C PRO A 606 -76.49 31.01 -18.75
N ALA A 607 -75.43 30.78 -19.54
CA ALA A 607 -74.49 31.83 -19.88
C ALA A 607 -75.22 33.03 -20.52
N PRO A 608 -74.87 34.28 -20.15
CA PRO A 608 -75.45 35.44 -20.81
C PRO A 608 -75.15 35.36 -22.32
N ARG A 609 -76.19 35.51 -23.14
CA ARG A 609 -76.03 35.56 -24.60
C ARG A 609 -75.22 36.81 -24.97
N PRO A 610 -74.28 36.73 -25.93
CA PRO A 610 -73.38 37.83 -26.28
C PRO A 610 -74.11 39.07 -26.78
#